data_AF-A0A5E4C0U2-F1
#
_entry.id   AF-A0A5E4C0U2-F1
#
_cell.length_a   1.000
_cell.length_b   1.000
_cell.length_c   1.000
_cell.angle_alpha   90.00
_cell.angle_beta   90.00
_cell.angle_gamma   90.00
#
_symmetry.space_group_name_H-M   'P 1'
#
loop_
_entity.id
_entity.type
_entity.pdbx_description
1 polymer ?
#
loop_
_entity_poly.entity_id
_entity_poly.type
_entity_poly.pdbx_seq_one_letter_code
_entity_poly.pdbx_strand_id
1 'polypeptide(L)'
;MAQQLAFGLRQVPKRQSPTRTFLSPEEVLKGLQGEIEEVLSGISLSVHVLKQVFQAYDFCCTNMKLFFKDLYKTAIEFLKLEKIELGGVRGNILGSRVTQIYDEVFELVKVFAECKYDPLDPGDSSFDNDYADFETKIQDLDRRLATIFCQAFDDCSSIESSAKLLYMCGSLLERPLILAEVVPRYSTMLEMFDTELDNAKLLYDAQMAASAEGNIPPIHKNMPSVAGQLKWSLGLQERLEVSMKHLKHIDHPVMSSMETKMIYQKYDEMLELLHSYREKVYKQWVDKVDEDCHFNLGQPLIQRHATTGLLQVNFSKALVAVLREVKYLNFQQQKEIPGSAEHLFSENETFRKFVGNLELIVGWYNQLVAVLREVKYLNFQQQKEIPGSAEHLFSENETFRKFVGNLELIVGWYNQVGCDLVCFSGQVSALVENKQGDGGDRKQLVTDAGLRQACAVHVRGFPLLNISWIT
;
A
#
# COMPACT_ATOMS: atom_id res chain seq x y z
N MET A 1 59.88 28.33 20.60
CA MET A 1 60.39 29.46 21.39
C MET A 1 61.18 28.85 22.55
N ALA A 2 62.50 28.62 22.50
CA ALA A 2 63.61 29.50 22.13
C ALA A 2 63.48 30.88 22.80
N GLN A 3 64.48 31.20 23.63
CA GLN A 3 64.77 32.46 24.33
C GLN A 3 64.06 32.71 25.67
N GLN A 4 64.81 32.54 26.76
CA GLN A 4 65.18 33.66 27.63
C GLN A 4 66.42 33.30 28.46
N LEU A 5 67.57 33.61 27.87
CA LEU A 5 68.84 33.83 28.56
C LEU A 5 68.91 35.31 28.95
N ALA A 6 69.67 35.57 30.02
CA ALA A 6 70.29 36.83 30.42
C ALA A 6 69.47 37.77 31.31
N PHE A 7 69.74 37.70 32.62
CA PHE A 7 70.24 38.87 33.36
C PHE A 7 70.87 38.43 34.70
N GLY A 8 72.12 38.81 34.96
CA GLY A 8 72.75 38.55 36.27
C GLY A 8 74.26 38.43 36.34
N LEU A 9 75.04 38.83 35.32
CA LEU A 9 76.49 39.04 35.50
C LEU A 9 76.72 40.38 36.20
N ARG A 10 77.00 40.37 37.51
CA ARG A 10 77.76 41.44 38.17
C ARG A 10 78.63 40.92 39.32
N GLN A 11 79.94 41.08 39.08
CA GLN A 11 81.04 41.27 40.02
C GLN A 11 81.65 40.04 40.72
N VAL A 12 82.68 39.50 40.06
CA VAL A 12 83.72 38.67 40.67
C VAL A 12 84.74 39.61 41.36
N PRO A 13 84.98 39.51 42.67
CA PRO A 13 86.17 40.10 43.27
C PRO A 13 87.37 39.16 43.06
N LYS A 14 88.52 39.78 42.77
CA LYS A 14 89.82 39.15 42.50
C LYS A 14 90.21 38.12 43.57
N ARG A 15 90.49 36.89 43.15
CA ARG A 15 91.20 35.87 43.96
C ARG A 15 92.65 36.32 44.17
N GLN A 16 92.99 36.69 45.40
CA GLN A 16 94.34 36.45 45.91
C GLN A 16 94.37 35.01 46.44
N SER A 17 95.30 34.20 45.93
CA SER A 17 95.66 32.94 46.56
C SER A 17 96.28 33.21 47.94
N PRO A 18 95.96 32.40 48.95
CA PRO A 18 96.93 31.36 49.26
C PRO A 18 96.32 30.02 49.71
N THR A 19 97.18 28.99 49.62
CA THR A 19 97.24 27.80 50.48
C THR A 19 96.09 26.78 50.48
N ARG A 20 96.44 25.58 49.99
CA ARG A 20 95.90 24.26 50.37
C ARG A 20 95.47 24.24 51.83
N THR A 21 94.18 24.42 52.09
CA THR A 21 93.53 23.97 53.31
C THR A 21 93.03 22.57 53.00
N PHE A 22 93.61 21.55 53.62
CA PHE A 22 93.05 20.20 53.56
C PHE A 22 91.66 20.26 54.19
N LEU A 23 90.61 20.15 53.39
CA LEU A 23 89.30 19.78 53.92
C LEU A 23 89.47 18.46 54.66
N SER A 24 88.96 18.37 55.89
CA SER A 24 89.02 17.11 56.63
C SER A 24 88.27 16.02 55.85
N PRO A 25 88.69 14.74 55.90
CA PRO A 25 87.96 13.65 55.25
C PRO A 25 86.47 13.61 55.62
N GLU A 26 86.12 14.06 56.84
CA GLU A 26 84.74 14.15 57.31
C GLU A 26 83.92 15.26 56.62
N GLU A 27 84.52 16.40 56.26
CA GLU A 27 83.84 17.48 55.54
C GLU A 27 83.63 17.14 54.06
N VAL A 28 84.58 16.43 53.45
CA VAL A 28 84.45 15.90 52.08
C VAL A 28 83.39 14.81 52.03
N LEU A 29 83.36 13.91 53.03
CA LEU A 29 82.33 12.87 53.15
C LEU A 29 80.94 13.47 53.44
N LYS A 30 80.84 14.52 54.25
CA LYS A 30 79.57 15.24 54.47
C LYS A 30 79.07 15.97 53.21
N GLY A 31 79.97 16.57 52.43
CA GLY A 31 79.61 17.16 51.13
C GLY A 31 79.10 16.12 50.14
N LEU A 32 79.82 14.99 50.00
CA LEU A 32 79.41 13.87 49.14
C LEU A 32 78.12 13.18 49.63
N GLN A 33 77.93 13.01 50.94
CA GLN A 33 76.69 12.46 51.50
C GLN A 33 75.51 13.43 51.30
N GLY A 34 75.71 14.73 51.49
CA GLY A 34 74.68 15.74 51.23
C GLY A 34 74.23 15.78 49.76
N GLU A 35 75.19 15.70 48.82
CA GLU A 35 74.89 15.63 47.38
C GLU A 35 74.16 14.33 47.00
N ILE A 36 74.53 13.18 47.59
CA ILE A 36 73.86 11.90 47.35
C ILE A 36 72.44 11.90 47.95
N GLU A 37 72.23 12.48 49.13
CA GLU A 37 70.90 12.62 49.75
C GLU A 37 69.99 13.56 48.95
N GLU A 38 70.52 14.66 48.41
CA GLU A 38 69.78 15.58 47.54
C GLU A 38 69.38 14.90 46.22
N VAL A 39 70.28 14.12 45.61
CA VAL A 39 69.99 13.32 44.40
C VAL A 39 68.97 12.21 44.69
N LEU A 40 69.08 11.50 45.82
CA LEU A 40 68.11 10.48 46.23
C LEU A 40 66.73 11.09 46.51
N SER A 41 66.68 12.26 47.15
CA SER A 41 65.46 13.03 47.37
C SER A 41 64.82 13.44 46.04
N GLY A 42 65.61 13.95 45.09
CA GLY A 42 65.15 14.29 43.74
C GLY A 42 64.63 13.10 42.94
N ILE A 43 65.29 11.94 43.01
CA ILE A 43 64.84 10.70 42.38
C ILE A 43 63.54 10.20 43.03
N SER A 44 63.46 10.22 44.36
CA SER A 44 62.25 9.82 45.10
C SER A 44 61.05 10.69 44.74
N LEU A 45 61.25 12.02 44.68
CA LEU A 45 60.23 12.98 44.26
C LEU A 45 59.79 12.70 42.80
N SER A 46 60.75 12.46 41.91
CA SER A 46 60.47 12.15 40.50
C SER A 46 59.68 10.85 40.34
N VAL A 47 60.03 9.80 41.09
CA VAL A 47 59.27 8.54 41.12
C VAL A 47 57.87 8.75 41.71
N HIS A 48 57.72 9.58 42.73
CA HIS A 48 56.42 9.92 43.30
C HIS A 48 55.52 10.65 42.30
N VAL A 49 56.05 11.66 41.62
CA VAL A 49 55.33 12.39 40.56
C VAL A 49 54.95 11.45 39.41
N LEU A 50 55.85 10.58 38.97
CA LEU A 50 55.55 9.59 37.93
C LEU A 50 54.44 8.61 38.37
N LYS A 51 54.43 8.17 39.63
CA LYS A 51 53.35 7.34 40.18
C LYS A 51 52.01 8.08 40.20
N GLN A 52 51.99 9.34 40.60
CA GLN A 52 50.77 10.16 40.59
C GLN A 52 50.24 10.38 39.17
N VAL A 53 51.12 10.69 38.22
CA VAL A 53 50.76 10.84 36.80
C VAL A 53 50.21 9.53 36.24
N PHE A 54 50.83 8.40 36.58
CA PHE A 54 50.36 7.08 36.14
C PHE A 54 48.98 6.73 36.73
N GLN A 55 48.75 7.03 38.01
CA GLN A 55 47.45 6.84 38.66
C GLN A 55 46.36 7.72 38.04
N ALA A 56 46.65 9.00 37.78
CA ALA A 56 45.73 9.90 37.10
C ALA A 56 45.44 9.46 35.66
N TYR A 57 46.46 8.96 34.95
CA TYR A 57 46.31 8.41 33.61
C TYR A 57 45.43 7.15 33.58
N ASP A 58 45.67 6.19 34.46
CA ASP A 58 44.85 4.96 34.57
C ASP A 58 43.40 5.27 34.96
N PHE A 59 43.20 6.21 35.90
CA PHE A 59 41.88 6.71 36.28
C PHE A 59 41.16 7.33 35.08
N CYS A 60 41.83 8.24 34.36
CA CYS A 60 41.29 8.88 33.17
C CYS A 60 40.99 7.86 32.06
N CYS A 61 41.87 6.91 31.76
CA CYS A 61 41.61 5.89 30.74
C CYS A 61 40.40 5.00 31.07
N THR A 62 40.19 4.69 32.34
CA THR A 62 39.06 3.87 32.80
C THR A 62 37.76 4.67 32.79
N ASN A 63 37.79 5.88 33.35
CA ASN A 63 36.60 6.68 33.55
C ASN A 63 36.20 7.51 32.32
N MET A 64 37.14 7.89 31.46
CA MET A 64 36.78 8.65 30.27
C MET A 64 35.94 7.81 29.29
N LYS A 65 36.21 6.50 29.19
CA LYS A 65 35.56 5.63 28.20
C LYS A 65 34.17 5.15 28.61
N LEU A 66 33.94 4.86 29.89
CA LEU A 66 32.63 4.43 30.38
C LEU A 66 31.71 5.65 30.53
N PHE A 67 32.20 6.73 31.12
CA PHE A 67 31.33 7.81 31.61
C PHE A 67 30.92 8.77 30.49
N PHE A 68 31.86 9.29 29.68
CA PHE A 68 31.49 10.14 28.54
C PHE A 68 30.70 9.36 27.49
N LYS A 69 31.00 8.07 27.31
CA LYS A 69 30.26 7.28 26.34
C LYS A 69 28.83 7.04 26.80
N ASP A 70 28.61 6.64 28.05
CA ASP A 70 27.27 6.27 28.53
C ASP A 70 26.40 7.50 28.81
N LEU A 71 26.98 8.60 29.31
CA LEU A 71 26.27 9.86 29.49
C LEU A 71 25.83 10.46 28.15
N TYR A 72 26.74 10.57 27.17
CA TYR A 72 26.40 11.11 25.86
C TYR A 72 25.49 10.17 25.07
N LYS A 73 25.70 8.86 25.18
CA LYS A 73 24.80 7.87 24.55
C LYS A 73 23.39 8.02 25.12
N THR A 74 23.25 8.12 26.43
CA THR A 74 21.96 8.37 27.09
C THR A 74 21.35 9.69 26.62
N ALA A 75 22.11 10.80 26.64
CA ALA A 75 21.62 12.09 26.16
C ALA A 75 21.13 12.03 24.70
N ILE A 76 21.90 11.39 23.80
CA ILE A 76 21.54 11.23 22.38
C ILE A 76 20.30 10.35 22.21
N GLU A 77 20.15 9.31 23.02
CA GLU A 77 18.94 8.47 23.02
C GLU A 77 17.71 9.29 23.40
N PHE A 78 17.78 10.07 24.48
CA PHE A 78 16.66 10.90 24.94
C PHE A 78 16.38 12.10 24.03
N LEU A 79 17.35 12.61 23.26
CA LEU A 79 17.10 13.60 22.20
C LEU A 79 16.10 13.10 21.15
N LYS A 80 15.97 11.78 20.97
CA LYS A 80 14.97 11.22 20.05
C LYS A 80 13.54 11.45 20.53
N LEU A 81 13.32 11.65 21.84
CA LEU A 81 12.00 11.90 22.42
C LEU A 81 11.36 13.19 21.92
N GLU A 82 12.17 14.18 21.52
CA GLU A 82 11.67 15.45 20.96
C GLU A 82 10.77 15.22 19.73
N LYS A 83 11.05 14.16 18.97
CA LYS A 83 10.34 13.83 17.73
C LYS A 83 9.25 12.78 17.91
N ILE A 84 9.03 12.30 19.13
CA ILE A 84 8.00 11.30 19.39
C ILE A 84 6.66 11.99 19.60
N GLU A 85 5.79 11.83 18.60
CA GLU A 85 4.40 12.26 18.69
C GLU A 85 3.52 11.05 18.95
N LEU A 86 2.89 11.01 20.13
CA LEU A 86 1.91 9.98 20.47
C LEU A 86 0.54 10.41 19.94
N GLY A 87 0.02 9.67 18.96
CA GLY A 87 -1.33 9.86 18.44
C GLY A 87 -2.40 9.21 19.33
N GLY A 88 -3.68 9.48 19.02
CA GLY A 88 -4.83 8.86 19.70
C GLY A 88 -5.54 9.77 20.71
N VAL A 89 -6.59 9.24 21.37
CA VAL A 89 -7.48 10.02 22.25
C VAL A 89 -6.74 10.61 23.45
N ARG A 90 -5.79 9.85 24.01
CA ARG A 90 -4.90 10.31 25.10
C ARG A 90 -3.56 10.84 24.59
N GLY A 91 -3.37 10.93 23.28
CA GLY A 91 -2.10 11.28 22.63
C GLY A 91 -1.52 12.60 23.14
N ASN A 92 -2.34 13.64 23.25
CA ASN A 92 -1.90 14.96 23.76
C ASN A 92 -1.41 14.90 25.22
N ILE A 93 -2.10 14.15 26.08
CA ILE A 93 -1.73 14.03 27.50
C ILE A 93 -0.43 13.24 27.62
N LEU A 94 -0.31 12.11 26.92
CA LEU A 94 0.89 11.28 26.94
C LEU A 94 2.08 12.02 26.30
N GLY A 95 1.85 12.71 25.19
CA GLY A 95 2.86 13.57 24.54
C GLY A 95 3.37 14.66 25.48
N SER A 96 2.49 15.36 26.20
CA SER A 96 2.92 16.37 27.19
C SER A 96 3.80 15.77 28.31
N ARG A 97 3.54 14.53 28.73
CA ARG A 97 4.37 13.83 29.71
C ARG A 97 5.73 13.43 29.14
N VAL A 98 5.79 13.06 27.86
CA VAL A 98 7.06 12.78 27.16
C VAL A 98 7.90 14.06 27.05
N THR A 99 7.27 15.20 26.72
CA THR A 99 7.96 16.50 26.69
C THR A 99 8.51 16.89 28.07
N GLN A 100 7.74 16.67 29.14
CA GLN A 100 8.24 16.90 30.51
C GLN A 100 9.48 16.05 30.82
N ILE A 101 9.48 14.77 30.43
CA ILE A 101 10.64 13.89 30.60
C ILE A 101 11.84 14.39 29.80
N TYR A 102 11.62 14.87 28.57
CA TYR A 102 12.67 15.46 27.75
C TYR A 102 13.30 16.69 28.43
N ASP A 103 12.48 17.61 28.94
CA ASP A 103 12.95 18.81 29.64
C ASP A 103 13.73 18.45 30.91
N GLU A 104 13.24 17.46 31.68
CA GLU A 104 13.93 16.97 32.88
C GLU A 104 15.31 16.38 32.55
N VAL A 105 15.44 15.58 31.49
CA VAL A 105 16.76 15.05 31.06
C VAL A 105 17.70 16.18 30.66
N PHE A 106 17.20 17.20 29.97
CA PHE A 106 18.02 18.33 29.55
C PHE A 106 18.60 19.08 30.76
N GLU A 107 17.79 19.34 31.78
CA GLU A 107 18.26 19.97 33.02
C GLU A 107 19.28 19.08 33.77
N LEU A 108 19.12 17.76 33.73
CA LEU A 108 20.09 16.82 34.32
C LEU A 108 21.44 16.84 33.60
N VAL A 109 21.44 16.90 32.26
CA VAL A 109 22.68 16.99 31.48
C VAL A 109 23.38 18.34 31.68
N LYS A 110 22.61 19.41 31.87
CA LYS A 110 23.13 20.77 32.08
C LYS A 110 24.01 20.90 33.33
N VAL A 111 23.73 20.13 34.39
CA VAL A 111 24.58 20.09 35.60
C VAL A 111 26.03 19.75 35.27
N PHE A 112 26.25 18.82 34.34
CA PHE A 112 27.58 18.41 33.90
C PHE A 112 28.24 19.43 32.96
N ALA A 113 27.45 20.19 32.20
CA ALA A 113 27.96 21.27 31.36
C ALA A 113 28.42 22.50 32.18
N GLU A 114 27.79 22.73 33.34
CA GLU A 114 28.03 23.88 34.21
C GLU A 114 28.88 23.53 35.46
N CYS A 115 29.45 22.32 35.50
CA CYS A 115 30.25 21.86 36.64
C CYS A 115 31.47 22.76 36.88
N LYS A 116 31.78 23.02 38.17
CA LYS A 116 32.88 23.91 38.59
C LYS A 116 34.14 23.16 39.03
N TYR A 117 34.06 21.85 39.12
CA TYR A 117 35.14 20.95 39.48
C TYR A 117 35.77 20.32 38.23
N ASP A 118 36.96 19.73 38.35
CA ASP A 118 37.58 18.96 37.26
C ASP A 118 37.08 17.50 37.30
N PRO A 119 36.28 17.04 36.32
CA PRO A 119 35.74 15.67 36.31
C PRO A 119 36.81 14.57 36.20
N LEU A 120 38.07 14.94 35.90
CA LEU A 120 39.19 14.00 35.77
C LEU A 120 40.10 13.98 36.99
N ASP A 121 39.82 14.77 38.05
CA ASP A 121 40.61 14.77 39.28
C ASP A 121 40.28 13.55 40.16
N PRO A 122 41.20 12.60 40.37
CA PRO A 122 40.97 11.44 41.24
C PRO A 122 40.80 11.80 42.72
N GLY A 123 41.14 13.03 43.11
CA GLY A 123 41.01 13.54 44.48
C GLY A 123 39.63 14.12 44.80
N ASP A 124 38.80 14.38 43.80
CA ASP A 124 37.48 14.99 43.97
C ASP A 124 36.34 14.02 43.63
N SER A 125 35.63 13.56 44.66
CA SER A 125 34.48 12.68 44.53
C SER A 125 33.17 13.40 44.15
N SER A 126 33.21 14.73 43.93
CA SER A 126 32.00 15.52 43.60
C SER A 126 31.35 15.03 42.30
N PHE A 127 32.16 14.70 41.29
CA PHE A 127 31.67 14.15 40.03
C PHE A 127 30.98 12.79 40.22
N ASP A 128 31.58 11.90 41.02
CA ASP A 128 31.02 10.56 41.26
C ASP A 128 29.65 10.63 41.94
N ASN A 129 29.48 11.58 42.87
CA ASN A 129 28.20 11.82 43.53
C ASN A 129 27.14 12.35 42.54
N ASP A 130 27.47 13.37 41.75
CA ASP A 130 26.55 13.94 40.76
C ASP A 130 26.19 12.91 39.67
N TYR A 131 27.13 12.04 39.30
CA TYR A 131 26.90 10.94 38.35
C TYR A 131 26.00 9.85 38.92
N ALA A 132 26.18 9.46 40.20
CA ALA A 132 25.31 8.49 40.86
C ALA A 132 23.86 9.02 41.00
N ASP A 133 23.72 10.32 41.30
CA ASP A 133 22.42 11.00 41.32
C ASP A 133 21.79 11.06 39.92
N PHE A 134 22.59 11.36 38.89
CA PHE A 134 22.15 11.34 37.50
C PHE A 134 21.65 9.96 37.08
N GLU A 135 22.41 8.89 37.35
CA GLU A 135 22.04 7.52 37.01
C GLU A 135 20.72 7.13 37.69
N THR A 136 20.58 7.45 38.98
CA THR A 136 19.36 7.18 39.75
C THR A 136 18.15 7.89 39.13
N LYS A 137 18.29 9.16 38.72
CA LYS A 137 17.22 9.92 38.08
C LYS A 137 16.91 9.43 36.67
N ILE A 138 17.90 9.04 35.87
CA ILE A 138 17.68 8.43 34.56
C ILE A 138 16.89 7.13 34.69
N GLN A 139 17.19 6.29 35.69
CA GLN A 139 16.41 5.09 35.94
C GLN A 139 14.95 5.38 36.34
N ASP A 140 14.68 6.49 37.06
CA ASP A 140 13.30 6.92 37.34
C ASP A 140 12.58 7.35 36.05
N LEU A 141 13.25 8.14 35.21
CA LEU A 141 12.72 8.60 33.92
C LEU A 141 12.45 7.44 32.97
N ASP A 142 13.29 6.40 32.95
CA ASP A 142 13.02 5.16 32.23
C ASP A 142 11.74 4.46 32.68
N ARG A 143 11.52 4.34 33.99
CA ARG A 143 10.30 3.72 34.53
C ARG A 143 9.06 4.54 34.17
N ARG A 144 9.17 5.87 34.19
CA ARG A 144 8.10 6.78 33.74
C ARG A 144 7.83 6.63 32.25
N LEU A 145 8.87 6.58 31.40
CA LEU A 145 8.72 6.33 29.96
C LEU A 145 8.11 4.97 29.68
N ALA A 146 8.55 3.92 30.37
CA ALA A 146 7.98 2.59 30.26
C ALA A 146 6.49 2.61 30.60
N THR A 147 6.08 3.32 31.65
CA THR A 147 4.67 3.48 32.03
C THR A 147 3.87 4.21 30.95
N ILE A 148 4.42 5.28 30.36
CA ILE A 148 3.78 6.02 29.26
C ILE A 148 3.63 5.11 28.04
N PHE A 149 4.68 4.36 27.69
CA PHE A 149 4.65 3.40 26.59
C PHE A 149 3.56 2.35 26.80
N CYS A 150 3.45 1.78 28.00
CA CYS A 150 2.42 0.80 28.31
C CYS A 150 1.01 1.39 28.16
N GLN A 151 0.78 2.60 28.67
CA GLN A 151 -0.51 3.28 28.51
C GLN A 151 -0.83 3.56 27.04
N ALA A 152 0.17 3.94 26.25
CA ALA A 152 0.00 4.16 24.82
C ALA A 152 -0.27 2.85 24.06
N PHE A 153 0.36 1.75 24.48
CA PHE A 153 0.14 0.43 23.90
C PHE A 153 -1.27 -0.10 24.20
N ASP A 154 -1.74 0.07 25.44
CA ASP A 154 -3.08 -0.36 25.84
C ASP A 154 -4.20 0.41 25.09
N ASP A 155 -3.91 1.63 24.62
CA ASP A 155 -4.81 2.43 23.80
C ASP A 155 -4.82 2.00 22.31
N CYS A 156 -3.90 1.13 21.88
CA CYS A 156 -3.80 0.68 20.50
C CYS A 156 -4.82 -0.43 20.20
N SER A 157 -5.76 -0.16 19.28
CA SER A 157 -6.81 -1.13 18.90
C SER A 157 -6.42 -2.07 17.76
N SER A 158 -5.30 -1.82 17.08
CA SER A 158 -4.84 -2.62 15.94
C SER A 158 -3.35 -2.92 16.02
N ILE A 159 -2.94 -4.01 15.37
CA ILE A 159 -1.53 -4.40 15.25
C ILE A 159 -0.74 -3.32 14.52
N GLU A 160 -1.31 -2.70 13.49
CA GLU A 160 -0.66 -1.60 12.76
C GLU A 160 -0.36 -0.42 13.70
N SER A 161 -1.33 -0.01 14.54
CA SER A 161 -1.11 1.08 15.51
C SER A 161 -0.04 0.73 16.55
N SER A 162 -0.10 -0.50 17.07
CA SER A 162 0.85 -1.03 18.04
C SER A 162 2.27 -1.13 17.46
N ALA A 163 2.40 -1.58 16.20
CA ALA A 163 3.67 -1.67 15.49
C ALA A 163 4.24 -0.28 15.19
N LYS A 164 3.41 0.68 14.78
CA LYS A 164 3.84 2.09 14.62
C LYS A 164 4.39 2.65 15.92
N LEU A 165 3.75 2.39 17.05
CA LEU A 165 4.25 2.81 18.37
C LEU A 165 5.65 2.23 18.66
N LEU A 166 5.86 0.94 18.37
CA LEU A 166 7.17 0.31 18.51
C LEU A 166 8.22 0.98 17.60
N TYR A 167 7.90 1.21 16.33
CA TYR A 167 8.82 1.85 15.38
C TYR A 167 9.17 3.29 15.78
N MET A 168 8.22 4.05 16.32
CA MET A 168 8.45 5.43 16.77
C MET A 168 9.41 5.47 17.96
N CYS A 169 9.30 4.53 18.91
CA CYS A 169 10.19 4.47 20.07
C CYS A 169 11.58 3.90 19.71
N GLY A 170 11.66 2.99 18.73
CA GLY A 170 12.92 2.49 18.17
C GLY A 170 13.88 1.97 19.26
N SER A 171 15.12 2.46 19.25
CA SER A 171 16.17 2.03 20.17
C SER A 171 15.89 2.36 21.65
N LEU A 172 14.93 3.23 21.97
CA LEU A 172 14.56 3.51 23.36
C LEU A 172 13.98 2.27 24.05
N LEU A 173 13.38 1.37 23.27
CA LEU A 173 12.81 0.13 23.78
C LEU A 173 13.90 -0.90 24.15
N GLU A 174 15.14 -0.73 23.68
CA GLU A 174 16.25 -1.61 24.00
C GLU A 174 16.82 -1.34 25.40
N ARG A 175 16.42 -0.23 26.05
CA ARG A 175 16.88 0.10 27.41
C ARG A 175 16.32 -0.93 28.40
N PRO A 176 17.13 -1.51 29.31
CA PRO A 176 16.74 -2.68 30.09
C PRO A 176 15.44 -2.55 30.89
N LEU A 177 15.21 -1.38 31.50
CA LEU A 177 14.01 -1.11 32.30
C LEU A 177 12.75 -1.01 31.43
N ILE A 178 12.87 -0.47 30.23
CA ILE A 178 11.77 -0.35 29.27
C ILE A 178 11.52 -1.70 28.60
N LEU A 179 12.58 -2.40 28.19
CA LEU A 179 12.51 -3.71 27.54
C LEU A 179 11.78 -4.73 28.41
N ALA A 180 12.04 -4.74 29.72
CA ALA A 180 11.33 -5.62 30.66
C ALA A 180 9.80 -5.44 30.60
N GLU A 181 9.34 -4.21 30.40
CA GLU A 181 7.92 -3.91 30.20
C GLU A 181 7.47 -4.19 28.76
N VAL A 182 8.28 -3.99 27.72
CA VAL A 182 7.86 -4.23 26.33
C VAL A 182 7.65 -5.73 26.04
N VAL A 183 8.47 -6.60 26.64
CA VAL A 183 8.49 -8.04 26.32
C VAL A 183 7.11 -8.73 26.42
N PRO A 184 6.33 -8.57 27.51
CA PRO A 184 4.98 -9.14 27.60
C PRO A 184 4.01 -8.63 26.52
N ARG A 185 4.19 -7.41 26.00
CA ARG A 185 3.27 -6.79 25.04
C ARG A 185 3.41 -7.40 23.64
N TYR A 186 4.55 -8.05 23.34
CA TYR A 186 4.67 -8.88 22.15
C TYR A 186 3.69 -10.05 22.15
N SER A 187 3.44 -10.67 23.31
CA SER A 187 2.44 -11.73 23.45
C SER A 187 1.02 -11.19 23.24
N THR A 188 0.70 -10.01 23.80
CA THR A 188 -0.58 -9.34 23.57
C THR A 188 -0.81 -9.04 22.08
N MET A 189 0.22 -8.59 21.37
CA MET A 189 0.13 -8.34 19.92
C MET A 189 -0.17 -9.62 19.12
N LEU A 190 0.40 -10.77 19.55
CA LEU A 190 0.10 -12.06 18.95
C LEU A 190 -1.36 -12.49 19.22
N GLU A 191 -1.87 -12.28 20.44
CA GLU A 191 -3.28 -12.54 20.78
C GLU A 191 -4.24 -11.65 19.96
N MET A 192 -3.89 -10.38 19.75
CA MET A 192 -4.63 -9.49 18.87
C MET A 192 -4.68 -10.02 17.43
N PHE A 193 -3.58 -10.58 16.94
CA PHE A 193 -3.53 -11.17 15.60
C PHE A 193 -4.31 -12.47 15.50
N ASP A 194 -4.22 -13.32 16.52
CA ASP A 194 -5.01 -14.54 16.58
C ASP A 194 -6.52 -14.25 16.56
N THR A 195 -6.94 -13.23 17.31
CA THR A 195 -8.32 -12.71 17.30
C THR A 195 -8.70 -12.12 15.94
N GLU A 196 -7.77 -11.43 15.26
CA GLU A 196 -7.99 -10.91 13.91
C GLU A 196 -8.21 -12.04 12.89
N LEU A 197 -7.46 -13.14 13.01
CA LEU A 197 -7.63 -14.34 12.20
C LEU A 197 -8.98 -15.01 12.44
N ASP A 198 -9.42 -15.13 13.70
CA ASP A 198 -10.75 -15.66 14.04
C ASP A 198 -11.88 -14.82 13.44
N ASN A 199 -11.77 -13.50 13.55
CA ASN A 199 -12.73 -12.59 12.94
C ASN A 199 -12.74 -12.73 11.40
N ALA A 200 -11.58 -12.90 10.78
CA ALA A 200 -11.48 -13.16 9.34
C ALA A 200 -12.15 -14.48 8.95
N LYS A 201 -12.00 -15.53 9.77
CA LYS A 201 -12.64 -16.83 9.56
C LYS A 201 -14.16 -16.74 9.71
N LEU A 202 -14.66 -16.04 10.72
CA LEU A 202 -16.10 -15.80 10.92
C LEU A 202 -16.71 -15.05 9.73
N LEU A 203 -16.02 -14.02 9.23
CA LEU A 203 -16.43 -13.30 8.02
C LEU A 203 -16.47 -14.20 6.79
N TYR A 204 -15.48 -15.09 6.65
CA TYR A 204 -15.46 -16.07 5.57
C TYR A 204 -16.62 -17.06 5.66
N ASP A 205 -16.90 -17.61 6.84
CA ASP A 205 -17.98 -18.57 7.04
C ASP A 205 -19.36 -17.94 6.81
N ALA A 206 -19.55 -16.70 7.26
CA ALA A 206 -20.75 -15.94 6.95
C ALA A 206 -20.94 -15.73 5.44
N GLN A 207 -19.85 -15.44 4.71
CA GLN A 207 -19.88 -15.30 3.26
C GLN A 207 -20.21 -16.64 2.57
N MET A 208 -19.65 -17.76 3.05
CA MET A 208 -19.93 -19.09 2.52
C MET A 208 -21.39 -19.49 2.75
N ALA A 209 -21.93 -19.21 3.94
CA ALA A 209 -23.33 -19.44 4.26
C ALA A 209 -24.28 -18.61 3.38
N ALA A 210 -24.00 -17.31 3.19
CA ALA A 210 -24.78 -16.44 2.32
C ALA A 210 -24.78 -16.90 0.85
N SER A 211 -23.66 -17.46 0.38
CA SER A 211 -23.55 -18.04 -0.96
C SER A 211 -24.35 -19.34 -1.12
N ALA A 212 -24.47 -20.14 -0.04
CA ALA A 212 -25.20 -21.40 -0.05
C ALA A 212 -26.73 -21.22 -0.15
N GLU A 213 -27.27 -20.07 0.27
CA GLU A 213 -28.69 -19.72 0.15
C GLU A 213 -29.11 -19.39 -1.31
N GLY A 214 -28.20 -19.51 -2.28
CA GLY A 214 -28.44 -19.23 -3.70
C GLY A 214 -28.49 -17.74 -4.02
N ASN A 215 -28.21 -16.87 -3.04
CA ASN A 215 -28.14 -15.44 -3.21
C ASN A 215 -26.71 -14.98 -3.51
N ILE A 216 -26.58 -13.85 -4.21
CA ILE A 216 -25.27 -13.20 -4.38
C ILE A 216 -24.81 -12.77 -2.98
N PRO A 217 -23.63 -13.22 -2.52
CA PRO A 217 -23.12 -12.83 -1.22
C PRO A 217 -23.01 -11.31 -1.08
N PRO A 218 -23.01 -10.76 0.15
CA PRO A 218 -22.75 -9.35 0.37
C PRO A 218 -21.44 -8.92 -0.33
N ILE A 219 -21.58 -8.06 -1.34
CA ILE A 219 -20.48 -7.47 -2.12
C ILE A 219 -20.53 -5.94 -2.02
N HIS A 220 -19.43 -5.28 -2.42
CA HIS A 220 -19.39 -3.82 -2.49
C HIS A 220 -20.50 -3.26 -3.39
N LYS A 221 -21.07 -2.13 -2.98
CA LYS A 221 -22.12 -1.44 -3.75
C LYS A 221 -21.62 -1.14 -5.17
N ASN A 222 -22.47 -1.38 -6.16
CA ASN A 222 -22.20 -1.18 -7.58
C ASN A 222 -21.11 -2.07 -8.18
N MET A 223 -20.60 -3.08 -7.47
CA MET A 223 -19.73 -4.07 -8.08
C MET A 223 -20.52 -5.19 -8.78
N PRO A 224 -19.98 -5.72 -9.88
CA PRO A 224 -20.45 -6.97 -10.46
C PRO A 224 -20.28 -8.16 -9.50
N SER A 225 -21.02 -9.23 -9.75
CA SER A 225 -21.10 -10.40 -8.88
C SER A 225 -19.78 -11.15 -8.70
N VAL A 226 -19.05 -11.42 -9.78
CA VAL A 226 -17.80 -12.21 -9.75
C VAL A 226 -16.66 -11.31 -9.31
N ALA A 227 -16.46 -10.17 -9.99
CA ALA A 227 -15.44 -9.21 -9.63
C ALA A 227 -15.58 -8.67 -8.19
N GLY A 228 -16.81 -8.55 -7.68
CA GLY A 228 -17.09 -8.16 -6.30
C GLY A 228 -16.68 -9.21 -5.27
N GLN A 229 -17.00 -10.49 -5.52
CA GLN A 229 -16.59 -11.61 -4.68
C GLN A 229 -15.06 -11.78 -4.65
N LEU A 230 -14.41 -11.66 -5.82
CA LEU A 230 -12.96 -11.70 -5.92
C LEU A 230 -12.30 -10.55 -5.15
N LYS A 231 -12.81 -9.31 -5.30
CA LYS A 231 -12.27 -8.17 -4.57
C LYS A 231 -12.50 -8.25 -3.07
N TRP A 232 -13.65 -8.77 -2.63
CA TRP A 232 -13.91 -8.98 -1.20
C TRP A 232 -12.86 -9.92 -0.59
N SER A 233 -12.63 -11.07 -1.22
CA SER A 233 -11.65 -12.05 -0.73
C SER A 233 -10.23 -11.49 -0.77
N LEU A 234 -9.87 -10.79 -1.85
CA LEU A 234 -8.57 -10.12 -1.96
C LEU A 234 -8.39 -9.04 -0.88
N GLY A 235 -9.42 -8.23 -0.60
CA GLY A 235 -9.35 -7.20 0.45
C GLY A 235 -9.16 -7.78 1.85
N LEU A 236 -9.76 -8.95 2.12
CA LEU A 236 -9.53 -9.65 3.38
C LEU A 236 -8.08 -10.18 3.48
N GLN A 237 -7.54 -10.74 2.40
CA GLN A 237 -6.13 -11.15 2.32
C GLN A 237 -5.18 -9.95 2.51
N GLU A 238 -5.37 -8.86 1.76
CA GLU A 238 -4.54 -7.65 1.82
C GLU A 238 -4.46 -7.11 3.25
N ARG A 239 -5.59 -7.12 3.99
CA ARG A 239 -5.64 -6.69 5.39
C ARG A 239 -4.80 -7.57 6.31
N LEU A 240 -4.91 -8.89 6.18
CA LEU A 240 -4.13 -9.84 7.00
C LEU A 240 -2.63 -9.78 6.67
N GLU A 241 -2.28 -9.58 5.40
CA GLU A 241 -0.89 -9.46 4.96
C GLU A 241 -0.18 -8.24 5.57
N VAL A 242 -0.90 -7.12 5.74
CA VAL A 242 -0.35 -5.92 6.40
C VAL A 242 -0.02 -6.21 7.86
N SER A 243 -0.94 -6.80 8.63
CA SER A 243 -0.70 -7.22 10.03
C SER A 243 0.48 -8.19 10.12
N MET A 244 0.52 -9.20 9.25
CA MET A 244 1.59 -10.19 9.20
C MET A 244 2.95 -9.55 8.88
N LYS A 245 2.99 -8.57 7.97
CA LYS A 245 4.24 -7.86 7.65
C LYS A 245 4.80 -7.18 8.89
N HIS A 246 3.97 -6.51 9.69
CA HIS A 246 4.43 -5.85 10.92
C HIS A 246 5.00 -6.84 11.93
N LEU A 247 4.33 -7.98 12.15
CA LEU A 247 4.80 -9.02 13.07
C LEU A 247 6.15 -9.61 12.63
N LYS A 248 6.33 -9.89 11.34
CA LYS A 248 7.59 -10.46 10.80
C LYS A 248 8.80 -9.52 10.94
N HIS A 249 8.59 -8.22 11.08
CA HIS A 249 9.68 -7.25 11.28
C HIS A 249 10.14 -7.17 12.76
N ILE A 250 9.42 -7.78 13.70
CA ILE A 250 9.80 -7.78 15.11
C ILE A 250 10.83 -8.89 15.34
N ASP A 251 12.07 -8.50 15.62
CA ASP A 251 13.14 -9.44 15.97
C ASP A 251 13.15 -9.70 17.49
N HIS A 252 12.40 -10.71 17.94
CA HIS A 252 12.33 -11.09 19.34
C HIS A 252 12.10 -12.61 19.51
N PRO A 253 12.71 -13.28 20.51
CA PRO A 253 12.54 -14.73 20.73
C PRO A 253 11.08 -15.19 20.86
N VAL A 254 10.19 -14.34 21.39
CA VAL A 254 8.75 -14.62 21.48
C VAL A 254 8.12 -14.86 20.11
N MET A 255 8.63 -14.23 19.04
CA MET A 255 8.16 -14.44 17.67
C MET A 255 8.55 -15.80 17.09
N SER A 256 9.43 -16.55 17.78
CA SER A 256 9.84 -17.91 17.42
C SER A 256 9.24 -18.99 18.32
N SER A 257 8.39 -18.61 19.27
CA SER A 257 7.70 -19.52 20.19
C SER A 257 6.80 -20.52 19.45
N MET A 258 6.41 -21.58 20.15
CA MET A 258 5.51 -22.59 19.58
C MET A 258 4.14 -21.97 19.26
N GLU A 259 3.67 -21.12 20.15
CA GLU A 259 2.42 -20.37 20.06
C GLU A 259 2.41 -19.51 18.78
N THR A 260 3.50 -18.76 18.52
CA THR A 260 3.62 -17.95 17.30
C THR A 260 3.59 -18.80 16.04
N LYS A 261 4.24 -19.97 16.04
CA LYS A 261 4.22 -20.88 14.89
C LYS A 261 2.81 -21.39 14.59
N MET A 262 2.03 -21.70 15.62
CA MET A 262 0.63 -22.11 15.45
C MET A 262 -0.22 -20.98 14.83
N ILE A 263 -0.01 -19.74 15.27
CA ILE A 263 -0.70 -18.57 14.70
C ILE A 263 -0.30 -18.36 13.23
N TYR A 264 0.97 -18.56 12.88
CA TYR A 264 1.43 -18.47 11.48
C TYR A 264 0.83 -19.59 10.60
N GLN A 265 0.71 -20.81 11.13
CA GLN A 265 0.01 -21.89 10.43
C GLN A 265 -1.47 -21.54 10.19
N LYS A 266 -2.16 -21.04 11.21
CA LYS A 266 -3.55 -20.57 11.10
C LYS A 266 -3.72 -19.48 10.03
N TYR A 267 -2.75 -18.56 9.93
CA TYR A 267 -2.70 -17.56 8.87
C TYR A 267 -2.53 -18.17 7.47
N ASP A 268 -1.59 -19.10 7.31
CA ASP A 268 -1.34 -19.75 6.02
C ASP A 268 -2.57 -20.55 5.55
N GLU A 269 -3.20 -21.30 6.46
CA GLU A 269 -4.46 -22.02 6.19
C GLU A 269 -5.59 -21.06 5.78
N MET A 270 -5.71 -19.91 6.45
CA MET A 270 -6.71 -18.90 6.10
C MET A 270 -6.47 -18.31 4.70
N LEU A 271 -5.21 -18.05 4.34
CA LEU A 271 -4.86 -17.58 3.00
C LEU A 271 -5.18 -18.63 1.93
N GLU A 272 -4.92 -19.90 2.21
CA GLU A 272 -5.26 -21.00 1.32
C GLU A 272 -6.78 -21.07 1.08
N LEU A 273 -7.60 -20.97 2.13
CA LEU A 273 -9.06 -20.91 2.01
C LEU A 273 -9.55 -19.75 1.13
N LEU A 274 -8.97 -18.55 1.28
CA LEU A 274 -9.29 -17.39 0.46
C LEU A 274 -8.85 -17.58 -0.99
N HIS A 275 -7.68 -18.16 -1.21
CA HIS A 275 -7.18 -18.46 -2.54
C HIS A 275 -8.07 -19.48 -3.26
N SER A 276 -8.35 -20.63 -2.64
CA SER A 276 -9.22 -21.66 -3.21
C SER A 276 -10.63 -21.15 -3.49
N TYR A 277 -11.17 -20.27 -2.65
CA TYR A 277 -12.46 -19.62 -2.91
C TYR A 277 -12.43 -18.77 -4.18
N ARG A 278 -11.42 -17.91 -4.35
CA ARG A 278 -11.29 -17.08 -5.56
C ARG A 278 -11.13 -17.92 -6.81
N GLU A 279 -10.29 -18.95 -6.76
CA GLU A 279 -10.12 -19.87 -7.89
C GLU A 279 -11.44 -20.55 -8.27
N LYS A 280 -12.20 -21.04 -7.27
CA LYS A 280 -13.49 -21.68 -7.50
C LYS A 280 -14.49 -20.73 -8.16
N VAL A 281 -14.63 -19.52 -7.63
CA VAL A 281 -15.55 -18.50 -8.18
C VAL A 281 -15.14 -18.11 -9.60
N TYR A 282 -13.84 -17.95 -9.85
CA TYR A 282 -13.32 -17.61 -11.17
C TYR A 282 -13.56 -18.73 -12.19
N LYS A 283 -13.24 -19.99 -11.84
CA LYS A 283 -13.47 -21.15 -12.71
C LYS A 283 -14.94 -21.32 -13.08
N GLN A 284 -15.84 -21.20 -12.10
CA GLN A 284 -17.29 -21.26 -12.34
C GLN A 284 -17.79 -20.18 -13.30
N TRP A 285 -17.18 -18.99 -13.28
CA TRP A 285 -17.51 -17.93 -14.22
C TRP A 285 -16.97 -18.23 -15.62
N VAL A 286 -15.72 -18.68 -15.73
CA VAL A 286 -15.09 -19.06 -17.01
C VAL A 286 -15.88 -20.16 -17.73
N ASP A 287 -16.33 -21.19 -17.01
CA ASP A 287 -17.08 -22.31 -17.59
C ASP A 287 -18.41 -21.87 -18.20
N LYS A 288 -19.03 -20.82 -17.66
CA LYS A 288 -20.36 -20.34 -18.05
C LYS A 288 -20.33 -19.20 -19.07
N VAL A 289 -19.32 -18.33 -18.99
CA VAL A 289 -19.31 -17.07 -19.76
C VAL A 289 -19.25 -17.29 -21.26
N ASP A 290 -18.54 -18.33 -21.72
CA ASP A 290 -18.46 -18.64 -23.15
C ASP A 290 -19.83 -19.05 -23.70
N GLU A 291 -20.54 -19.94 -23.01
CA GLU A 291 -21.88 -20.38 -23.40
C GLU A 291 -22.89 -19.23 -23.36
N ASP A 292 -22.86 -18.42 -22.29
CA ASP A 292 -23.73 -17.25 -22.12
C ASP A 292 -23.50 -16.23 -23.25
N CYS A 293 -22.26 -15.95 -23.64
CA CYS A 293 -21.94 -15.03 -24.74
C CYS A 293 -22.52 -15.54 -26.06
N HIS A 294 -22.24 -16.79 -26.43
CA HIS A 294 -22.68 -17.35 -27.71
C HIS A 294 -24.21 -17.48 -27.79
N PHE A 295 -24.85 -17.95 -26.71
CA PHE A 295 -26.30 -18.12 -26.67
C PHE A 295 -27.05 -16.79 -26.76
N ASN A 296 -26.63 -15.78 -26.00
CA ASN A 296 -27.32 -14.50 -25.97
C ASN A 296 -27.08 -13.66 -27.24
N LEU A 297 -25.92 -13.77 -27.89
CA LEU A 297 -25.66 -13.13 -29.18
C LEU A 297 -26.47 -13.74 -30.33
N GLY A 298 -26.86 -15.02 -30.21
CA GLY A 298 -27.70 -15.70 -31.19
C GLY A 298 -29.20 -15.35 -31.11
N GLN A 299 -29.63 -14.52 -30.15
CA GLN A 299 -31.04 -14.19 -29.97
C GLN A 299 -31.49 -13.02 -30.87
N PRO A 300 -32.79 -12.96 -31.25
CA PRO A 300 -33.34 -11.82 -31.97
C PRO A 300 -33.20 -10.53 -31.16
N LEU A 301 -32.70 -9.46 -31.78
CA LEU A 301 -32.42 -8.16 -31.14
C LEU A 301 -33.68 -7.33 -30.85
N ILE A 302 -34.78 -7.54 -31.59
CA ILE A 302 -36.06 -6.86 -31.39
C ILE A 302 -37.13 -7.92 -31.17
N GLN A 303 -37.85 -7.80 -30.06
CA GLN A 303 -38.95 -8.70 -29.73
C GLN A 303 -40.22 -7.89 -29.44
N ARG A 304 -41.38 -8.51 -29.66
CA ARG A 304 -42.66 -7.94 -29.24
C ARG A 304 -42.97 -8.42 -27.84
N HIS A 305 -43.32 -7.49 -26.96
CA HIS A 305 -43.73 -7.82 -25.61
C HIS A 305 -45.05 -8.61 -25.66
N ALA A 306 -45.07 -9.79 -25.02
CA ALA A 306 -46.18 -10.74 -25.13
C ALA A 306 -47.54 -10.17 -24.68
N THR A 307 -47.55 -9.23 -23.74
CA THR A 307 -48.77 -8.64 -23.16
C THR A 307 -49.18 -7.30 -23.76
N THR A 308 -48.24 -6.44 -24.17
CA THR A 308 -48.55 -5.08 -24.66
C THR A 308 -48.50 -4.97 -26.18
N GLY A 309 -47.86 -5.94 -26.84
CA GLY A 309 -47.61 -5.95 -28.29
C GLY A 309 -46.63 -4.86 -28.76
N LEU A 310 -46.03 -4.11 -27.83
CA LEU A 310 -45.03 -3.07 -28.11
C LEU A 310 -43.68 -3.72 -28.44
N LEU A 311 -42.87 -3.03 -29.24
CA LEU A 311 -41.51 -3.49 -29.54
C LEU A 311 -40.60 -3.24 -28.32
N GLN A 312 -39.65 -4.13 -28.10
CA GLN A 312 -38.59 -3.99 -27.11
C GLN A 312 -37.27 -4.46 -27.71
N VAL A 313 -36.18 -3.77 -27.37
CA VAL A 313 -34.82 -4.22 -27.66
C VAL A 313 -34.45 -5.35 -26.70
N ASN A 314 -34.20 -6.53 -27.23
CA ASN A 314 -33.78 -7.72 -26.50
C ASN A 314 -32.25 -7.78 -26.41
N PHE A 315 -31.65 -6.80 -25.73
CA PHE A 315 -30.26 -6.91 -25.31
C PHE A 315 -30.22 -7.59 -23.95
N SER A 316 -29.71 -8.83 -23.91
CA SER A 316 -29.74 -9.66 -22.71
C SER A 316 -29.04 -8.98 -21.55
N LYS A 317 -29.70 -8.92 -20.39
CA LYS A 317 -29.11 -8.41 -19.14
C LYS A 317 -27.85 -9.21 -18.75
N ALA A 318 -27.76 -10.47 -19.18
CA ALA A 318 -26.59 -11.31 -18.98
C ALA A 318 -25.36 -10.75 -19.73
N LEU A 319 -25.52 -10.29 -20.97
CA LEU A 319 -24.41 -9.69 -21.74
C LEU A 319 -23.93 -8.38 -21.10
N VAL A 320 -24.85 -7.55 -20.61
CA VAL A 320 -24.49 -6.32 -19.85
C VAL A 320 -23.72 -6.69 -18.58
N ALA A 321 -24.12 -7.76 -17.89
CA ALA A 321 -23.40 -8.25 -16.72
C ALA A 321 -21.99 -8.71 -17.10
N VAL A 322 -21.81 -9.51 -18.15
CA VAL A 322 -20.49 -9.96 -18.63
C VAL A 322 -19.59 -8.77 -18.99
N LEU A 323 -20.09 -7.78 -19.73
CA LEU A 323 -19.33 -6.57 -20.07
C LEU A 323 -18.88 -5.80 -18.83
N ARG A 324 -19.72 -5.73 -17.80
CA ARG A 324 -19.34 -5.13 -16.51
C ARG A 324 -18.32 -6.00 -15.78
N GLU A 325 -18.48 -7.31 -15.73
CA GLU A 325 -17.51 -8.22 -15.12
C GLU A 325 -16.12 -8.04 -15.74
N VAL A 326 -16.00 -8.15 -17.08
CA VAL A 326 -14.73 -8.00 -17.80
C VAL A 326 -14.09 -6.63 -17.54
N LYS A 327 -14.88 -5.55 -17.50
CA LYS A 327 -14.39 -4.21 -17.16
C LYS A 327 -13.71 -4.18 -15.78
N TYR A 328 -14.37 -4.75 -14.77
CA TYR A 328 -13.84 -4.74 -13.40
C TYR A 328 -12.69 -5.72 -13.21
N LEU A 329 -12.72 -6.89 -13.87
CA LEU A 329 -11.62 -7.85 -13.87
C LEU A 329 -10.35 -7.23 -14.48
N ASN A 330 -10.49 -6.45 -15.55
CA ASN A 330 -9.36 -5.73 -16.14
C ASN A 330 -8.79 -4.66 -15.19
N PHE A 331 -9.64 -3.93 -14.45
CA PHE A 331 -9.17 -3.01 -13.41
C PHE A 331 -8.47 -3.73 -12.25
N GLN A 332 -8.90 -4.95 -11.93
CA GLN A 332 -8.26 -5.80 -10.91
C GLN A 332 -7.00 -6.52 -11.43
N GLN A 333 -6.62 -6.31 -12.69
CA GLN A 333 -5.47 -6.97 -13.35
C GLN A 333 -5.54 -8.51 -13.30
N GLN A 334 -6.75 -9.06 -13.32
CA GLN A 334 -6.95 -10.50 -13.36
C GLN A 334 -6.45 -11.05 -14.70
N LYS A 335 -5.67 -12.13 -14.65
CA LYS A 335 -5.08 -12.77 -15.83
C LYS A 335 -6.05 -13.80 -16.43
N GLU A 336 -5.90 -14.07 -17.72
CA GLU A 336 -6.58 -15.16 -18.45
C GLU A 336 -8.11 -15.01 -18.55
N ILE A 337 -8.57 -13.86 -19.06
CA ILE A 337 -9.98 -13.67 -19.40
C ILE A 337 -10.33 -14.54 -20.62
N PRO A 338 -11.49 -15.24 -20.64
CA PRO A 338 -11.89 -16.05 -21.80
C PRO A 338 -12.00 -15.21 -23.07
N GLY A 339 -11.49 -15.74 -24.18
CA GLY A 339 -11.38 -15.00 -25.45
C GLY A 339 -12.73 -14.52 -26.00
N SER A 340 -13.83 -15.23 -25.73
CA SER A 340 -15.17 -14.79 -26.14
C SER A 340 -15.61 -13.51 -25.41
N ALA A 341 -15.34 -13.43 -24.10
CA ALA A 341 -15.67 -12.29 -23.26
C ALA A 341 -14.75 -11.09 -23.53
N GLU A 342 -13.47 -11.36 -23.83
CA GLU A 342 -12.51 -10.34 -24.25
C GLU A 342 -12.89 -9.73 -25.62
N HIS A 343 -13.23 -10.57 -26.60
CA HIS A 343 -13.72 -10.11 -27.90
C HIS A 343 -15.00 -9.27 -27.74
N LEU A 344 -15.98 -9.76 -26.98
CA LEU A 344 -17.21 -9.02 -26.68
C LEU A 344 -16.91 -7.64 -26.06
N PHE A 345 -15.93 -7.57 -25.16
CA PHE A 345 -15.55 -6.32 -24.51
C PHE A 345 -14.82 -5.35 -25.45
N SER A 346 -14.03 -5.84 -26.41
CA SER A 346 -13.37 -5.00 -27.42
C SER A 346 -14.37 -4.22 -28.29
N GLU A 347 -15.53 -4.82 -28.55
CA GLU A 347 -16.64 -4.23 -29.31
C GLU A 347 -17.70 -3.57 -28.40
N ASN A 348 -17.39 -3.33 -27.12
CA ASN A 348 -18.36 -2.78 -26.18
C ASN A 348 -18.92 -1.40 -26.61
N GLU A 349 -18.08 -0.52 -27.16
CA GLU A 349 -18.52 0.79 -27.64
C GLU A 349 -19.44 0.70 -28.87
N THR A 350 -19.21 -0.27 -29.76
CA THR A 350 -20.12 -0.50 -30.89
C THR A 350 -21.45 -1.06 -30.39
N PHE A 351 -21.45 -2.05 -29.49
CA PHE A 351 -22.68 -2.55 -28.87
C PHE A 351 -23.46 -1.46 -28.15
N ARG A 352 -22.78 -0.61 -27.37
CA ARG A 352 -23.42 0.51 -26.66
C ARG A 352 -24.12 1.47 -27.62
N LYS A 353 -23.47 1.84 -28.73
CA LYS A 353 -24.06 2.69 -29.76
C LYS A 353 -25.24 2.02 -30.46
N PHE A 354 -25.12 0.74 -30.82
CA PHE A 354 -26.19 -0.01 -31.47
C PHE A 354 -27.40 -0.17 -30.57
N VAL A 355 -27.21 -0.56 -29.31
CA VAL A 355 -28.31 -0.69 -28.32
C VAL A 355 -28.99 0.66 -28.10
N GLY A 356 -28.22 1.75 -27.91
CA GLY A 356 -28.80 3.08 -27.74
C GLY A 356 -29.62 3.53 -28.95
N ASN A 357 -29.13 3.30 -30.17
CA ASN A 357 -29.86 3.65 -31.39
C ASN A 357 -31.15 2.81 -31.53
N LEU A 358 -31.09 1.52 -31.24
CA LEU A 358 -32.25 0.63 -31.30
C LEU A 358 -33.29 1.00 -30.24
N GLU A 359 -32.87 1.36 -29.02
CA GLU A 359 -33.77 1.81 -27.96
C GLU A 359 -34.52 3.10 -28.34
N LEU A 360 -33.83 4.04 -29.01
CA LEU A 360 -34.46 5.26 -29.54
C LEU A 360 -35.50 4.93 -30.63
N ILE A 361 -35.16 4.07 -31.60
CA ILE A 361 -36.06 3.67 -32.69
C ILE A 361 -37.31 2.95 -32.13
N VAL A 362 -37.10 2.01 -31.21
CA VAL A 362 -38.19 1.27 -30.55
C VAL A 362 -39.06 2.21 -29.71
N GLY A 363 -38.44 3.14 -28.97
CA GLY A 363 -39.14 4.16 -28.20
C GLY A 363 -40.05 5.01 -29.06
N TRP A 364 -39.54 5.50 -30.20
CA TRP A 364 -40.33 6.29 -31.15
C TRP A 364 -41.44 5.49 -31.83
N TYR A 365 -41.17 4.24 -32.23
CA TYR A 365 -42.22 3.36 -32.77
C TYR A 365 -43.36 3.15 -31.78
N ASN A 366 -43.03 2.89 -30.52
CA ASN A 366 -44.03 2.67 -29.46
C ASN A 366 -44.85 3.95 -29.18
N GLN A 367 -44.23 5.13 -29.24
CA GLN A 367 -44.93 6.42 -29.15
C GLN A 367 -45.91 6.61 -30.33
N LEU A 368 -45.48 6.34 -31.56
CA LEU A 368 -46.34 6.39 -32.75
C LEU A 368 -47.53 5.43 -32.64
N VAL A 369 -47.30 4.19 -32.18
CA VAL A 369 -48.36 3.20 -31.96
C VAL A 369 -49.35 3.67 -30.88
N ALA A 370 -48.87 4.33 -29.83
CA ALA A 370 -49.74 4.89 -28.78
C ALA A 370 -50.65 6.00 -29.35
N VAL A 371 -50.08 6.95 -30.08
CA VAL A 371 -50.83 8.04 -30.74
C VAL A 371 -51.83 7.48 -31.75
N LEU A 372 -51.44 6.50 -32.57
CA LEU A 372 -52.33 5.87 -33.53
C LEU A 372 -53.48 5.09 -32.86
N ARG A 373 -53.25 4.47 -31.70
CA ARG A 373 -54.31 3.82 -30.92
C ARG A 373 -55.31 4.86 -30.39
N GLU A 374 -54.81 5.99 -29.90
CA GLU A 374 -55.64 7.10 -29.41
C GLU A 374 -56.49 7.73 -30.53
N VAL A 375 -55.89 8.01 -31.68
CA VAL A 375 -56.60 8.55 -32.86
C VAL A 375 -57.65 7.56 -33.39
N LYS A 376 -57.34 6.25 -33.44
CA LYS A 376 -58.31 5.23 -33.84
C LYS A 376 -59.48 5.13 -32.85
N TYR A 377 -59.20 5.26 -31.55
CA TYR A 377 -60.24 5.26 -30.51
C TYR A 377 -61.18 6.46 -30.67
N LEU A 378 -60.63 7.66 -30.95
CA LEU A 378 -61.42 8.87 -31.16
C LEU A 378 -62.25 8.84 -32.45
N ASN A 379 -61.69 8.31 -33.54
CA ASN A 379 -62.44 8.11 -34.80
C ASN A 379 -63.59 7.09 -34.64
N PHE A 380 -63.43 6.08 -33.77
CA PHE A 380 -64.50 5.11 -33.48
C PHE A 380 -65.63 5.72 -32.63
N GLN A 381 -65.34 6.76 -31.83
CA GLN A 381 -66.30 7.52 -31.02
C GLN A 381 -67.08 8.59 -31.81
N GLN A 382 -66.89 8.70 -33.14
CA GLN A 382 -67.55 9.68 -34.02
C GLN A 382 -67.41 11.16 -33.59
N GLN A 383 -66.37 11.51 -32.82
CA GLN A 383 -66.00 12.90 -32.58
C GLN A 383 -65.12 13.39 -33.74
N LYS A 384 -65.53 14.49 -34.40
CA LYS A 384 -64.87 15.10 -35.58
C LYS A 384 -63.64 15.94 -35.25
N GLU A 385 -63.21 16.00 -34.00
CA GLU A 385 -62.07 16.81 -33.61
C GLU A 385 -60.84 15.92 -33.47
N ILE A 386 -59.86 16.16 -34.34
CA ILE A 386 -58.49 15.66 -34.17
C ILE A 386 -58.01 16.24 -32.82
N PRO A 387 -57.56 15.43 -31.85
CA PRO A 387 -57.10 15.98 -30.59
C PRO A 387 -55.90 16.90 -30.85
N GLY A 388 -55.89 18.10 -30.27
CA GLY A 388 -54.84 19.10 -30.48
C GLY A 388 -53.43 18.60 -30.15
N SER A 389 -53.30 17.54 -29.36
CA SER A 389 -52.04 16.81 -29.13
C SER A 389 -51.47 16.15 -30.39
N ALA A 390 -52.31 15.66 -31.30
CA ALA A 390 -51.88 15.12 -32.59
C ALA A 390 -51.44 16.24 -33.56
N GLU A 391 -52.16 17.36 -33.63
CA GLU A 391 -51.76 18.51 -34.46
C GLU A 391 -50.48 19.18 -33.95
N HIS A 392 -50.30 19.28 -32.62
CA HIS A 392 -49.08 19.78 -31.99
C HIS A 392 -47.87 18.84 -32.25
N LEU A 393 -48.08 17.52 -32.22
CA LEU A 393 -47.06 16.50 -32.56
C LEU A 393 -46.69 16.48 -34.05
N PHE A 394 -47.56 16.93 -34.95
CA PHE A 394 -47.26 17.05 -36.38
C PHE A 394 -46.65 18.41 -36.76
N SER A 395 -47.02 19.49 -36.06
CA SER A 395 -46.61 20.87 -36.40
C SER A 395 -45.30 21.33 -35.76
N GLU A 396 -44.99 20.92 -34.52
CA GLU A 396 -43.75 21.31 -33.83
C GLU A 396 -42.54 20.41 -34.14
N ASN A 397 -42.72 19.35 -34.92
CA ASN A 397 -41.81 18.22 -34.88
C ASN A 397 -40.63 18.41 -35.84
N GLU A 398 -39.77 19.39 -35.54
CA GLU A 398 -38.38 19.43 -35.97
C GLU A 398 -37.68 18.08 -35.69
N THR A 399 -38.13 17.38 -34.64
CA THR A 399 -37.82 16.00 -34.26
C THR A 399 -38.35 14.94 -35.23
N PHE A 400 -39.46 15.16 -35.96
CA PHE A 400 -39.96 14.26 -37.01
C PHE A 400 -39.17 14.42 -38.31
N ARG A 401 -38.70 15.64 -38.63
CA ARG A 401 -37.69 15.85 -39.67
C ARG A 401 -36.36 15.19 -39.32
N LYS A 402 -35.93 15.26 -38.05
CA LYS A 402 -34.76 14.50 -37.55
C LYS A 402 -35.01 12.98 -37.62
N PHE A 403 -36.24 12.51 -37.39
CA PHE A 403 -36.62 11.10 -37.54
C PHE A 403 -36.51 10.62 -38.99
N VAL A 404 -37.01 11.40 -39.95
CA VAL A 404 -36.84 11.11 -41.39
C VAL A 404 -35.36 11.16 -41.77
N GLY A 405 -34.61 12.17 -41.32
CA GLY A 405 -33.17 12.28 -41.59
C GLY A 405 -32.33 11.15 -40.95
N ASN A 406 -32.69 10.69 -39.75
CA ASN A 406 -32.04 9.56 -39.09
C ASN A 406 -32.38 8.23 -39.77
N LEU A 407 -33.62 8.05 -40.23
CA LEU A 407 -34.02 6.89 -41.03
C LEU A 407 -33.33 6.90 -42.39
N GLU A 408 -33.19 8.04 -43.05
CA GLU A 408 -32.43 8.20 -44.28
C GLU A 408 -30.93 7.91 -44.07
N LEU A 409 -30.35 8.31 -42.93
CA LEU A 409 -28.99 7.95 -42.55
C LEU A 409 -28.83 6.44 -42.31
N ILE A 410 -29.76 5.81 -41.60
CA ILE A 410 -29.74 4.37 -41.31
C ILE A 410 -29.95 3.56 -42.58
N VAL A 411 -30.91 3.95 -43.43
CA VAL A 411 -31.15 3.34 -44.75
C VAL A 411 -29.95 3.59 -45.66
N GLY A 412 -29.33 4.77 -45.62
CA GLY A 412 -28.10 5.09 -46.32
C GLY A 412 -26.94 4.22 -45.89
N TRP A 413 -26.75 3.99 -44.59
CA TRP A 413 -25.74 3.07 -44.05
C TRP A 413 -26.02 1.61 -44.41
N TYR A 414 -27.28 1.18 -44.32
CA TYR A 414 -27.68 -0.19 -44.66
C TYR A 414 -27.50 -0.46 -46.17
N ASN A 415 -27.80 0.53 -47.00
CA ASN A 415 -27.57 0.48 -48.44
C ASN A 415 -26.08 0.63 -48.79
N GLN A 416 -25.29 1.40 -48.04
CA GLN A 416 -23.85 1.51 -48.23
C GLN A 416 -23.17 0.19 -47.89
N VAL A 417 -23.48 -0.40 -46.73
CA VAL A 417 -22.98 -1.73 -46.33
C VAL A 417 -23.48 -2.80 -47.30
N GLY A 418 -24.74 -2.72 -47.75
CA GLY A 418 -25.29 -3.60 -48.78
C GLY A 418 -24.60 -3.45 -50.15
N CYS A 419 -24.31 -2.22 -50.59
CA CYS A 419 -23.58 -1.92 -51.82
C CYS A 419 -22.11 -2.33 -51.72
N ASP A 420 -21.46 -2.16 -50.57
CA ASP A 420 -20.10 -2.61 -50.34
C ASP A 420 -20.04 -4.15 -50.37
N LEU A 421 -21.05 -4.84 -49.84
CA LEU A 421 -21.21 -6.30 -49.97
C LEU A 421 -21.49 -6.76 -51.41
N VAL A 422 -22.28 -6.02 -52.19
CA VAL A 422 -22.57 -6.31 -53.60
C VAL A 422 -21.38 -5.97 -54.52
N CYS A 423 -20.62 -4.91 -54.22
CA CYS A 423 -19.38 -4.59 -54.92
C CYS A 423 -18.29 -5.61 -54.62
N PHE A 424 -18.21 -6.11 -53.38
CA PHE A 424 -17.30 -7.21 -53.03
C PHE A 424 -17.73 -8.52 -53.71
N SER A 425 -19.03 -8.83 -53.78
CA SER A 425 -19.52 -10.00 -54.51
C SER A 425 -19.31 -9.87 -56.03
N GLY A 426 -19.47 -8.67 -56.59
CA GLY A 426 -19.24 -8.37 -58.01
C GLY A 426 -17.77 -8.43 -58.41
N GLN A 427 -16.85 -7.97 -57.55
CA GLN A 427 -15.41 -8.13 -57.75
C GLN A 427 -14.96 -9.60 -57.66
N VAL A 428 -15.58 -10.39 -56.76
CA VAL A 428 -15.34 -11.84 -56.67
C VAL A 428 -15.92 -12.58 -57.88
N SER A 429 -17.12 -12.23 -58.36
CA SER A 429 -17.70 -12.81 -59.59
C SER A 429 -16.91 -12.47 -60.85
N ALA A 430 -16.41 -11.24 -60.99
CA ALA A 430 -15.56 -10.84 -62.13
C ALA A 430 -14.18 -11.52 -62.11
N LEU A 431 -13.64 -11.81 -60.92
CA LEU A 431 -12.42 -12.62 -60.76
C LEU A 431 -12.62 -14.10 -61.09
N VAL A 432 -13.85 -14.62 -60.95
CA VAL A 432 -14.22 -16.00 -61.26
C VAL A 432 -14.56 -16.19 -62.75
N GLU A 433 -15.24 -15.23 -63.39
CA GLU A 433 -15.57 -15.30 -64.82
C GLU A 433 -14.34 -15.14 -65.73
N ASN A 434 -13.37 -14.29 -65.36
CA ASN A 434 -12.11 -14.14 -66.12
C ASN A 434 -11.20 -15.39 -66.08
N LYS A 435 -11.53 -16.42 -65.29
CA LYS A 435 -10.79 -17.70 -65.25
C LYS A 435 -11.44 -18.85 -66.01
N GLN A 436 -12.65 -18.68 -66.56
CA GLN A 436 -13.33 -19.73 -67.33
C GLN A 436 -13.12 -19.63 -68.85
N GLY A 437 -12.35 -18.64 -69.32
CA GLY A 437 -12.19 -18.33 -70.75
C GLY A 437 -10.90 -18.76 -71.44
N ASP A 438 -9.90 -19.33 -70.76
CA ASP A 438 -8.66 -19.72 -71.44
C ASP A 438 -8.12 -21.07 -70.97
N GLY A 439 -8.05 -22.01 -71.90
CA GLY A 439 -7.60 -23.37 -71.69
C GLY A 439 -6.10 -23.51 -71.88
N GLY A 440 -5.46 -24.29 -71.01
CA GLY A 440 -4.10 -24.81 -71.21
C GLY A 440 -3.14 -24.55 -70.06
N ASP A 441 -2.82 -25.63 -69.35
CA ASP A 441 -1.63 -25.87 -68.51
C ASP A 441 -0.82 -24.69 -67.97
N ARG A 442 -0.90 -24.48 -66.65
CA ARG A 442 0.29 -24.39 -65.77
C ARG A 442 -0.09 -24.59 -64.31
N LYS A 443 0.47 -25.64 -63.71
CA LYS A 443 0.63 -25.75 -62.25
C LYS A 443 1.34 -24.50 -61.73
N GLN A 444 0.68 -23.71 -60.88
CA GLN A 444 1.34 -23.01 -59.77
C GLN A 444 0.32 -22.51 -58.73
N LEU A 445 0.65 -22.84 -57.48
CA LEU A 445 -0.03 -22.59 -56.21
C LEU A 445 -0.80 -21.26 -56.12
N VAL A 446 -2.10 -21.35 -55.84
CA VAL A 446 -2.75 -20.51 -54.80
C VAL A 446 -3.71 -21.44 -54.06
N THR A 447 -3.23 -21.94 -52.94
CA THR A 447 -3.85 -22.94 -52.05
C THR A 447 -5.00 -22.34 -51.23
N ASP A 448 -6.18 -22.97 -51.34
CA ASP A 448 -7.23 -23.34 -50.34
C ASP A 448 -7.52 -22.52 -49.06
N ALA A 449 -6.85 -21.40 -48.82
CA ALA A 449 -7.04 -20.54 -47.64
C ALA A 449 -8.06 -19.41 -47.89
N GLY A 450 -8.19 -18.91 -49.13
CA GLY A 450 -9.08 -17.78 -49.44
C GLY A 450 -10.56 -18.13 -49.63
N LEU A 451 -10.89 -19.34 -50.08
CA LEU A 451 -12.27 -19.74 -50.39
C LEU A 451 -13.03 -20.29 -49.18
N ARG A 452 -12.33 -20.85 -48.19
CA ARG A 452 -12.95 -21.33 -46.93
C ARG A 452 -13.34 -20.18 -46.00
N GLN A 453 -12.66 -19.04 -46.11
CA GLN A 453 -12.97 -17.85 -45.32
C GLN A 453 -14.20 -17.08 -45.84
N ALA A 454 -14.56 -17.26 -47.12
CA ALA A 454 -15.73 -16.63 -47.73
C ALA A 454 -17.04 -17.42 -47.56
N CYS A 455 -17.00 -18.76 -47.47
CA CYS A 455 -18.22 -19.58 -47.32
C CYS A 455 -18.71 -19.76 -45.88
N ALA A 456 -17.85 -19.61 -44.86
CA ALA A 456 -18.23 -19.86 -43.47
C ALA A 456 -19.09 -18.73 -42.84
N VAL A 457 -19.13 -17.54 -43.42
CA VAL A 457 -19.88 -16.39 -42.91
C VAL A 457 -21.32 -16.35 -43.44
N HIS A 458 -21.69 -17.18 -44.43
CA HIS A 458 -22.87 -16.90 -45.26
C HIS A 458 -24.06 -17.88 -45.17
N VAL A 459 -24.10 -18.80 -44.21
CA VAL A 459 -25.31 -19.62 -44.02
C VAL A 459 -25.56 -19.90 -42.54
N ARG A 460 -26.26 -18.97 -41.86
CA ARG A 460 -27.30 -19.27 -40.85
C ARG A 460 -27.97 -17.98 -40.35
N GLY A 461 -29.10 -17.66 -40.99
CA GLY A 461 -30.28 -17.16 -40.28
C GLY A 461 -30.39 -15.67 -39.97
N PHE A 462 -30.51 -14.80 -40.97
CA PHE A 462 -31.27 -13.55 -40.84
C PHE A 462 -32.53 -13.65 -41.70
N PRO A 463 -33.76 -13.59 -41.12
CA PRO A 463 -34.96 -13.48 -41.93
C PRO A 463 -34.95 -12.10 -42.59
N LEU A 464 -34.90 -12.09 -43.92
CA LEU A 464 -35.25 -10.94 -44.74
C LEU A 464 -36.65 -10.48 -44.33
N LEU A 465 -36.74 -9.36 -43.61
CA LEU A 465 -38.00 -8.64 -43.40
C LEU A 465 -38.43 -8.12 -44.77
N ASN A 466 -39.31 -8.89 -45.41
CA ASN A 466 -39.94 -8.56 -46.68
C ASN A 466 -40.94 -7.41 -46.43
N ILE A 467 -40.52 -6.17 -46.67
CA ILE A 467 -41.35 -4.95 -46.57
C ILE A 467 -42.23 -4.82 -47.83
N SER A 468 -43.07 -5.80 -48.10
CA SER A 468 -44.04 -5.78 -49.22
C SER A 468 -45.50 -5.63 -48.79
N TRP A 469 -45.77 -5.27 -47.53
CA TRP A 469 -47.15 -5.14 -47.01
C TRP A 469 -47.47 -3.75 -46.42
N ILE A 470 -46.94 -2.69 -47.03
CA ILE A 470 -47.41 -1.31 -46.78
C ILE A 470 -47.77 -0.66 -48.12
N THR A 471 -48.95 -1.03 -48.64
CA THR A 471 -49.87 -0.18 -49.40
C THR A 471 -51.27 -0.60 -49.02
#